data_AF-A0A352CSY9-F1
#
_entry.id   AF-A0A352CSY9-F1
#
_cell.length_a   1.000
_cell.length_b   1.000
_cell.length_c   1.000
_cell.angle_alpha   90.00
_cell.angle_beta   90.00
_cell.angle_gamma   90.00
#
_symmetry.space_group_name_H-M   'P 1'
#
loop_
_entity.id
_entity.type
_entity.pdbx_description
1 polymer ?
#
loop_
_entity_poly.entity_id
_entity_poly.type
_entity_poly.pdbx_seq_one_letter_code
_entity_poly.pdbx_strand_id
1 'polypeptide(L)'
;MIKSFISEREKHRYYNSLSEEQKYDAFNDILFESEHVVFLGGAGVSTESGIPDFRSKNGLYKKRVKAFGRYKPEYLLSSECLRTQPELFFD
;
A
#
# COMPACT_ATOMS: atom_id res chain seq x y z
N MET A 1 -17.96 -3.18 21.97
CA MET A 1 -16.82 -2.65 22.75
C MET A 1 -15.59 -3.41 22.28
N ILE A 2 -14.62 -2.69 21.72
CA ILE A 2 -13.40 -3.29 21.16
C ILE A 2 -12.76 -4.13 22.25
N LYS A 3 -12.49 -5.40 21.96
CA LYS A 3 -11.89 -6.31 22.92
C LYS A 3 -10.54 -5.76 23.39
N SER A 4 -10.43 -5.57 24.70
CA SER A 4 -9.15 -5.30 25.35
C SER A 4 -8.38 -6.60 25.53
N PHE A 5 -7.07 -6.58 25.27
CA PHE A 5 -6.19 -7.72 25.49
C PHE A 5 -5.11 -7.33 26.49
N ILE A 6 -4.65 -8.31 27.27
CA ILE A 6 -3.62 -8.07 28.30
C ILE A 6 -2.22 -8.01 27.65
N SER A 7 -2.06 -8.57 26.45
CA SER A 7 -0.83 -8.49 25.66
C SER A 7 -1.04 -8.65 24.15
N GLU A 8 -0.09 -8.17 23.35
CA GLU A 8 -0.07 -8.40 21.89
C GLU A 8 -0.03 -9.89 21.52
N ARG A 9 0.60 -10.73 22.36
CA ARG A 9 0.64 -12.19 22.13
C ARG A 9 -0.72 -12.85 22.32
N GLU A 10 -1.53 -12.36 23.25
CA GLU A 10 -2.90 -12.81 23.45
C GLU A 10 -3.79 -12.37 22.29
N LYS A 11 -3.70 -11.08 21.92
CA LYS A 11 -4.41 -10.50 20.77
C LYS A 11 -4.16 -11.29 19.49
N HIS A 12 -2.89 -11.57 19.16
CA HIS A 12 -2.55 -12.38 17.99
C HIS A 12 -3.10 -13.81 18.07
N ARG A 13 -3.01 -14.48 19.23
CA ARG A 13 -3.58 -15.83 19.38
C ARG A 13 -5.09 -15.83 19.15
N TYR A 14 -5.80 -14.84 19.69
CA TYR A 14 -7.23 -14.71 19.50
C TYR A 14 -7.61 -14.58 18.03
N TYR A 15 -7.09 -13.56 17.33
CA TYR A 15 -7.44 -13.34 15.91
C TYR A 15 -7.01 -14.49 14.98
N ASN A 16 -5.90 -15.17 15.29
CA ASN A 16 -5.46 -16.33 14.51
C ASN A 16 -6.30 -17.59 14.77
N SER A 17 -7.05 -17.64 15.87
CA SER A 17 -7.95 -18.76 16.18
C SER A 17 -9.34 -18.64 15.52
N LEU A 18 -9.67 -17.47 14.97
CA LEU A 18 -10.95 -17.20 14.33
C LEU A 18 -11.05 -17.86 12.95
N SER A 19 -12.26 -18.28 12.58
CA SER A 19 -12.59 -18.61 11.19
C SER A 19 -12.53 -17.36 10.30
N GLU A 20 -12.52 -17.54 8.97
CA GLU A 20 -12.53 -16.41 8.03
C GLU A 20 -13.76 -15.51 8.21
N GLU A 21 -14.94 -16.09 8.40
CA GLU A 21 -16.18 -15.34 8.67
C GLU A 21 -16.05 -14.51 9.96
N GLN A 22 -15.55 -15.12 11.04
CA GLN A 22 -15.33 -14.44 12.31
C GLN A 22 -14.28 -13.33 12.22
N LYS A 23 -13.30 -13.43 11.29
CA LYS A 23 -12.34 -12.35 11.04
C LYS A 23 -13.00 -11.14 10.38
N TYR A 24 -13.94 -11.35 9.46
CA TYR A 24 -14.71 -10.24 8.87
C TYR A 24 -15.57 -9.55 9.93
N ASP A 25 -16.27 -10.31 10.77
CA ASP A 25 -17.06 -9.74 11.87
C ASP A 25 -16.17 -8.94 12.83
N ALA A 26 -15.05 -9.52 13.25
CA ALA A 26 -14.11 -8.84 14.12
C ALA A 26 -13.49 -7.58 13.50
N PHE A 27 -13.23 -7.58 12.19
CA PHE A 27 -12.79 -6.40 11.47
C PHE A 27 -13.87 -5.31 11.43
N ASN A 28 -15.12 -5.69 11.15
CA ASN A 28 -16.25 -4.77 11.15
C ASN A 28 -16.44 -4.14 12.55
N ASP A 29 -16.38 -4.94 13.61
CA ASP A 29 -16.46 -4.45 15.00
C ASP A 29 -15.36 -3.41 15.27
N ILE A 30 -14.11 -3.71 14.92
CA ILE A 30 -13.00 -2.75 15.07
C ILE A 30 -13.28 -1.47 14.27
N LEU A 31 -13.75 -1.59 13.04
CA LEU A 31 -13.97 -0.45 12.15
C LEU A 31 -15.11 0.46 12.63
N PHE A 32 -16.25 -0.12 13.02
CA PHE A 32 -17.44 0.62 13.41
C PHE A 32 -17.37 1.18 14.84
N GLU A 33 -16.60 0.56 15.73
CA GLU A 33 -16.45 1.03 17.10
C GLU A 33 -15.26 1.98 17.29
N SER A 34 -14.37 2.09 16.30
CA SER A 34 -13.23 3.02 16.34
C SER A 34 -13.68 4.47 16.08
N GLU A 35 -13.37 5.37 17.01
CA GLU A 35 -13.63 6.82 16.84
C GLU A 35 -12.60 7.51 15.92
N HIS A 36 -11.40 6.91 15.77
CA HIS A 36 -10.27 7.50 15.05
C HIS A 36 -9.62 6.49 14.10
N VAL A 37 -10.26 6.27 12.95
CA VAL A 37 -9.75 5.37 11.92
C VAL A 37 -8.70 6.07 11.06
N VAL A 38 -7.53 5.44 10.92
CA VAL A 38 -6.48 5.88 9.98
C VAL A 38 -6.35 4.85 8.87
N PHE A 39 -6.48 5.30 7.63
CA PHE A 39 -6.26 4.48 6.45
C PHE A 39 -4.92 4.85 5.79
N LEU A 40 -4.01 3.88 5.72
CA LEU A 40 -2.73 4.02 5.01
C LEU A 40 -2.85 3.40 3.62
N GLY A 41 -3.30 4.21 2.65
CA GLY A 41 -3.43 3.81 1.26
C GLY A 41 -2.13 3.96 0.47
N GLY A 42 -2.05 3.25 -0.65
CA GLY A 42 -1.03 3.41 -1.68
C GLY A 42 -1.64 3.37 -3.08
N ALA A 43 -0.82 3.43 -4.13
CA ALA A 43 -1.32 3.50 -5.52
C ALA A 43 -2.30 2.38 -5.92
N GLY A 44 -2.26 1.22 -5.23
CA GLY A 44 -3.19 0.11 -5.44
C GLY A 44 -4.67 0.49 -5.26
N VAL A 45 -5.01 1.51 -4.46
CA VAL A 45 -6.42 1.92 -4.30
C VAL A 45 -7.03 2.50 -5.58
N SER A 46 -6.20 2.91 -6.54
CA SER A 46 -6.62 3.55 -7.79
C SER A 46 -6.53 2.62 -9.00
N THR A 47 -6.05 1.38 -8.85
CA THR A 47 -5.86 0.46 -9.99
C THR A 47 -7.17 0.08 -10.65
N GLU A 48 -8.23 -0.14 -9.86
CA GLU A 48 -9.57 -0.43 -10.38
C GLU A 48 -10.21 0.77 -11.10
N SER A 49 -9.69 1.99 -10.89
CA SER A 49 -10.07 3.19 -11.63
C SER A 49 -9.26 3.38 -12.93
N GLY A 50 -8.45 2.40 -13.32
CA GLY A 50 -7.61 2.46 -14.52
C GLY A 50 -6.28 3.20 -14.34
N ILE A 51 -5.94 3.64 -13.12
CA ILE A 51 -4.66 4.30 -12.82
C ILE A 51 -3.64 3.22 -12.40
N PRO A 52 -2.57 2.98 -13.16
CA PRO A 52 -1.61 1.93 -12.83
C PRO A 52 -0.86 2.25 -11.54
N ASP A 53 -0.59 1.22 -10.73
CA ASP A 53 0.35 1.33 -9.62
C ASP A 53 1.81 1.36 -10.11
N PHE A 54 2.75 1.46 -9.17
CA PHE A 54 4.17 1.49 -9.48
C PHE A 54 4.77 0.09 -9.75
N ARG A 55 4.48 -0.91 -8.90
CA ARG A 55 5.33 -2.11 -8.74
C ARG A 55 4.68 -3.43 -9.15
N SER A 56 3.39 -3.47 -9.45
CA SER A 56 2.71 -4.70 -9.85
C SER A 56 3.17 -5.21 -11.21
N LYS A 57 2.67 -6.38 -11.62
CA LYS A 57 2.99 -6.99 -12.93
C LYS A 57 2.74 -6.04 -14.11
N ASN A 58 1.71 -5.20 -14.03
CA ASN A 58 1.37 -4.20 -15.05
C ASN A 58 1.67 -2.76 -14.59
N GLY A 59 2.45 -2.60 -13.51
CA GLY A 59 2.78 -1.31 -12.92
C GLY A 59 3.78 -0.51 -13.75
N LEU A 60 3.89 0.78 -13.43
CA LEU A 60 4.72 1.74 -14.15
C LEU A 60 6.19 1.30 -14.29
N TYR A 61 6.77 0.65 -13.28
CA TYR A 61 8.18 0.26 -13.30
C TYR A 61 8.49 -0.87 -14.29
N LYS A 62 7.47 -1.61 -14.73
CA LYS A 62 7.61 -2.64 -15.76
C LYS A 62 7.28 -2.12 -17.16
N LYS A 63 6.70 -0.92 -17.27
CA LYS A 63 6.53 -0.27 -18.57
C LYS A 63 7.92 0.06 -19.11
N ARG A 64 8.17 -0.33 -20.36
CA ARG A 64 9.43 -0.04 -21.06
C ARG A 64 9.45 1.41 -21.52
N VAL A 65 9.40 2.36 -20.59
CA VAL A 65 9.83 3.73 -20.89
C VAL A 65 11.34 3.65 -21.11
N LYS A 66 11.85 4.32 -22.16
CA LYS A 66 13.26 4.19 -22.60
C LYS A 66 14.24 4.41 -21.44
N ALA A 67 13.89 5.29 -20.50
CA ALA A 67 14.62 5.59 -19.28
C ALA A 67 14.72 4.42 -18.27
N PHE A 68 13.66 3.63 -18.05
CA PHE A 68 13.64 2.54 -17.06
C PHE A 68 14.54 1.36 -17.42
N GLY A 69 14.99 1.26 -18.67
CA GLY A 69 15.97 0.25 -19.09
C GLY A 69 17.40 0.57 -18.63
N ARG A 70 17.69 1.83 -18.27
CA ARG A 70 19.04 2.31 -17.93
C ARG A 70 19.14 2.85 -16.50
N TYR A 71 18.03 3.34 -15.95
CA TYR A 71 17.98 3.95 -14.62
C TYR A 71 16.97 3.24 -13.73
N LYS A 72 17.28 3.19 -12.44
CA LYS A 72 16.32 2.70 -11.43
C LYS A 72 15.13 3.66 -11.35
N PRO A 73 13.89 3.15 -11.24
CA PRO A 73 12.72 4.01 -11.10
C PRO A 73 12.79 5.00 -9.94
N GLU A 74 13.42 4.61 -8.83
CA GLU A 74 13.63 5.48 -7.66
C GLU A 74 14.50 6.69 -7.99
N TYR A 75 15.49 6.54 -8.87
CA TYR A 75 16.31 7.65 -9.35
C TYR A 75 15.48 8.57 -10.25
N LEU A 76 14.76 8.00 -11.21
CA LEU A 76 13.94 8.76 -12.15
C LEU A 76 12.88 9.61 -11.44
N LEU A 77 12.35 9.15 -10.31
CA LEU A 77 11.37 9.87 -9.49
C LEU A 77 12.00 10.74 -8.37
N SER A 78 13.33 10.84 -8.32
CA SER A 78 14.03 11.56 -7.26
C SER A 78 14.14 13.07 -7.54
N SER A 79 14.27 13.85 -6.46
CA SER A 79 14.62 15.27 -6.55
C SER A 79 16.00 15.51 -7.18
N GLU A 80 16.89 14.51 -7.14
CA GLU A 80 18.19 14.59 -7.80
C GLU A 80 18.03 14.58 -9.32
N CYS A 81 17.36 13.56 -9.88
CA CYS A 81 17.09 13.47 -11.32
C CYS A 81 16.37 14.72 -11.83
N LEU A 82 15.35 15.21 -11.11
CA LEU A 82 14.64 16.43 -11.46
C LEU A 82 15.58 17.66 -11.58
N ARG A 83 16.60 17.76 -10.71
CA ARG A 83 17.50 18.93 -10.68
C ARG A 83 18.67 18.80 -11.64
N THR A 84 19.25 17.60 -11.77
CA THR A 84 20.50 17.37 -12.52
C THR A 84 20.25 16.89 -13.95
N GLN A 85 19.12 16.22 -14.19
CA GLN A 85 18.74 15.64 -15.48
C GLN A 85 17.23 15.80 -15.75
N PRO A 86 16.67 17.03 -15.76
CA PRO A 86 15.23 17.26 -15.89
C PRO A 86 14.64 16.66 -17.17
N GLU A 87 15.37 16.68 -18.29
CA GLU A 87 14.97 16.03 -19.54
C GLU A 87 14.64 14.54 -19.33
N LEU A 88 15.41 13.84 -18.49
CA LEU A 88 15.19 12.43 -18.16
C LEU A 88 14.01 12.22 -17.20
N PHE A 89 13.70 13.21 -16.35
CA PHE A 89 12.56 13.19 -15.45
C PHE A 89 11.23 13.39 -16.21
N PHE A 90 11.24 14.18 -17.29
CA PHE A 90 10.06 14.55 -18.07
C PHE A 90 9.83 13.70 -19.34
N ASP A 91 10.77 12.83 -19.73
CA ASP A 91 10.63 11.84 -20.84
C ASP A 91 9.64 10.70 -20.50
#